data_AF-A0A6C0EJW9-F1
#
_entry.id   AF-A0A6C0EJW9-F1
#
_cell.length_a   1.000
_cell.length_b   1.000
_cell.length_c   1.000
_cell.angle_alpha   90.00
_cell.angle_beta   90.00
_cell.angle_gamma   90.00
#
_symmetry.space_group_name_H-M   'P 1'
#
loop_
_entity.id
_entity.type
_entity.pdbx_description
1 polymer ?
#
loop_
_entity_poly.entity_id
_entity_poly.type
_entity_poly.pdbx_seq_one_letter_code
_entity_poly.pdbx_strand_id
1 'polypeptide(L)'
;MTHKICLKISNLRKLGYFSLREWMEEPGNVYVGRRGRLWITEEDKTKTLFMYPDSKWKNPYKVGGEMSLERSLQLYREYLTSTGLINEVQELKGLNLGCFCKDGEKCHAQLLVDLIEA
;
A
#
# COMPACT_ATOMS: atom_id res chain seq x y z
N MET A 1 -8.89 -13.90 3.10
CA MET A 1 -9.48 -12.55 3.14
C MET A 1 -8.36 -11.57 2.86
N THR A 2 -8.59 -10.55 2.04
CA THR A 2 -7.56 -9.54 1.71
C THR A 2 -7.66 -8.40 2.73
N HIS A 3 -6.53 -7.93 3.25
CA HIS A 3 -6.53 -6.88 4.28
C HIS A 3 -5.70 -5.67 3.88
N LYS A 4 -6.21 -4.47 4.17
CA LYS A 4 -5.41 -3.24 4.08
C LYS A 4 -4.57 -3.09 5.36
N ILE A 5 -3.27 -2.89 5.21
CA ILE A 5 -2.32 -2.70 6.31
C ILE A 5 -1.68 -1.31 6.26
N CYS A 6 -1.69 -0.58 7.38
CA CYS A 6 -0.91 0.64 7.55
C CYS A 6 0.57 0.33 7.83
N LEU A 7 1.46 0.80 6.96
CA LEU A 7 2.90 0.55 7.00
C LEU A 7 3.69 1.50 7.90
N LYS A 8 3.00 2.31 8.73
CA LYS A 8 3.68 3.09 9.76
C LYS A 8 4.31 2.13 10.76
N ILE A 9 5.53 2.43 11.19
CA ILE A 9 6.30 1.55 12.08
C ILE A 9 5.56 1.20 13.39
N SER A 10 4.73 2.12 13.90
CA SER A 10 3.86 1.89 15.05
C SER A 10 2.84 0.77 14.84
N ASN A 11 2.42 0.53 13.60
CA ASN A 11 1.45 -0.50 13.24
C ASN A 11 2.17 -1.80 12.87
N LEU A 12 3.27 -1.72 12.14
CA LEU A 12 4.12 -2.88 11.83
C LEU A 12 4.60 -3.62 13.08
N ARG A 13 5.03 -2.89 14.11
CA ARG A 13 5.46 -3.48 15.39
C ARG A 13 4.35 -4.24 16.13
N LYS A 14 3.09 -3.84 15.96
CA LYS A 14 1.94 -4.58 16.54
C LYS A 14 1.72 -5.93 15.86
N LEU A 15 2.17 -6.06 14.62
CA LEU A 15 2.10 -7.27 13.82
C LEU A 15 3.38 -8.12 13.95
N GLY A 16 4.35 -7.69 14.76
CA GLY A 16 5.61 -8.42 14.99
C GLY A 16 6.78 -7.99 14.09
N TYR A 17 6.60 -7.03 13.18
CA TYR A 17 7.66 -6.58 12.27
C TYR A 17 8.44 -5.40 12.85
N PHE A 18 9.76 -5.46 12.77
CA PHE A 18 10.68 -4.40 13.24
C PHE A 18 10.95 -3.33 12.19
N SER A 19 10.88 -3.70 10.90
CA SER A 19 11.13 -2.79 9.78
C SER A 19 10.16 -2.99 8.61
N LEU A 20 10.06 -1.98 7.73
CA LEU A 20 9.30 -2.11 6.49
C LEU A 20 9.93 -3.15 5.56
N ARG A 21 11.26 -3.29 5.59
CA ARG A 21 12.00 -4.26 4.79
C ARG A 21 11.50 -5.67 5.09
N GLU A 22 11.52 -6.04 6.37
CA GLU A 22 11.05 -7.34 6.85
C GLU A 22 9.59 -7.60 6.42
N TRP A 23 8.71 -6.61 6.58
CA TRP A 23 7.32 -6.74 6.15
C TRP A 23 7.18 -6.97 4.64
N MET A 24 8.02 -6.33 3.81
CA MET A 24 7.99 -6.47 2.35
C MET A 24 8.60 -7.77 1.83
N GLU A 25 9.43 -8.46 2.62
CA GLU A 25 10.04 -9.75 2.27
C GLU A 25 9.09 -10.94 2.50
N GLU A 26 8.06 -10.76 3.32
CA GLU A 26 7.05 -11.78 3.60
C GLU A 26 6.13 -12.02 2.38
N PRO A 27 6.02 -13.27 1.88
CA PRO A 27 5.24 -13.58 0.67
C PRO A 27 3.76 -13.20 0.73
N GLY A 28 3.17 -13.15 1.94
CA GLY A 28 1.77 -12.75 2.13
C GLY A 28 1.52 -11.25 2.03
N ASN A 29 2.56 -10.43 1.87
CA ASN A 29 2.51 -8.97 1.95
C ASN A 29 2.83 -8.32 0.60
N VAL A 30 2.04 -7.33 0.21
CA VAL A 30 2.23 -6.59 -1.05
C VAL A 30 2.20 -5.10 -0.79
N TYR A 31 3.29 -4.41 -1.12
CA TYR A 31 3.31 -2.95 -1.16
C TYR A 31 2.51 -2.45 -2.38
N VAL A 32 1.52 -1.57 -2.15
CA VAL A 32 0.68 -1.01 -3.23
C VAL A 32 0.87 0.49 -3.42
N GLY A 33 1.86 1.09 -2.75
CA GLY A 33 2.09 2.53 -2.80
C GLY A 33 3.13 2.98 -3.84
N ARG A 34 3.54 4.25 -3.71
CA ARG A 34 4.54 4.88 -4.57
C ARG A 34 5.95 4.70 -4.01
N ARG A 35 6.94 4.69 -4.89
CA ARG A 35 8.36 4.64 -4.55
C ARG A 35 8.70 5.67 -3.47
N GLY A 36 9.60 5.28 -2.59
CA GLY A 36 10.01 6.14 -1.50
C GLY A 36 11.29 5.67 -0.85
N ARG A 37 11.68 6.44 0.16
CA ARG A 37 12.79 6.12 1.03
C ARG A 37 12.43 6.51 2.45
N LEU A 38 12.82 5.69 3.41
CA LEU A 38 12.66 6.00 4.83
C LEU A 38 13.80 5.38 5.64
N TRP A 39 14.04 5.95 6.80
CA TRP A 39 14.95 5.36 7.78
C TRP A 39 14.24 4.22 8.49
N ILE A 40 14.77 3.01 8.37
CA ILE A 40 14.35 1.86 9.17
C ILE A 40 15.31 1.68 10.35
N THR A 41 14.80 1.07 11.41
CA THR A 41 15.62 0.57 12.52
C THR A 41 15.44 -0.94 12.53
N GLU A 42 16.52 -1.67 12.29
CA GLU A 42 16.50 -3.13 12.32
C GLU A 42 16.49 -3.62 13.78
N GLU A 43 16.35 -4.94 13.99
CA GLU A 43 16.25 -5.55 15.32
C GLU A 43 17.47 -5.26 16.20
N ASP A 44 18.66 -5.22 15.61
CA ASP A 44 19.94 -4.90 16.26
C ASP A 44 20.13 -3.39 16.58
N LYS A 45 19.08 -2.59 16.37
CA LYS A 45 19.05 -1.12 16.54
C LYS A 45 19.88 -0.34 15.53
N THR A 46 20.40 -0.98 14.49
CA THR A 46 21.04 -0.27 13.38
C THR A 46 20.01 0.55 12.61
N LYS A 47 20.41 1.76 12.20
CA LYS A 47 19.58 2.64 11.38
C LYS A 47 20.11 2.63 9.96
N THR A 48 19.29 2.20 9.02
CA THR A 48 19.65 2.15 7.60
C THR A 48 18.62 2.92 6.77
N LEU A 49 19.10 3.55 5.68
CA LEU A 49 18.21 4.16 4.71
C LEU A 49 17.68 3.05 3.80
N PHE A 50 16.38 2.80 3.85
CA PHE A 50 15.72 1.82 3.01
C PHE A 50 14.97 2.52 1.87
N MET A 51 15.24 2.07 0.64
CA MET A 51 14.58 2.54 -0.57
C MET A 51 13.69 1.42 -1.12
N TYR A 52 12.46 1.75 -1.48
CA TYR A 52 11.49 0.79 -1.99
C TYR A 52 10.85 1.30 -3.29
N PRO A 53 10.55 0.39 -4.24
CA PRO A 53 10.11 0.76 -5.57
C PRO A 53 8.63 1.18 -5.63
N ASP A 54 8.23 1.66 -6.80
CA ASP A 54 6.83 1.86 -7.14
C ASP A 54 6.13 0.52 -7.30
N SER A 55 4.92 0.39 -6.74
CA SER A 55 4.04 -0.73 -7.07
C SER A 55 3.34 -0.50 -8.42
N LYS A 56 3.03 -1.58 -9.15
CA LYS A 56 2.10 -1.49 -10.29
C LYS A 56 0.70 -1.06 -9.84
N TRP A 57 0.36 -1.34 -8.58
CA TRP A 57 -0.90 -0.97 -7.92
C TRP A 57 -0.89 0.42 -7.28
N LYS A 58 0.11 1.26 -7.59
CA LYS A 58 0.16 2.62 -7.07
C LYS A 58 -0.97 3.45 -7.68
N ASN A 59 -1.62 4.25 -6.85
CA ASN A 59 -2.44 5.34 -7.36
C ASN A 59 -1.53 6.42 -7.99
N PRO A 60 -1.66 6.81 -9.27
CA PRO A 60 -0.83 7.87 -9.85
C PRO A 60 -1.29 9.28 -9.43
N TYR A 61 -2.53 9.46 -8.99
CA TYR A 61 -3.14 10.75 -8.64
C TYR A 61 -2.86 11.10 -7.17
N LYS A 62 -1.93 12.02 -6.91
CA LYS A 62 -1.55 12.42 -5.55
C LYS A 62 -2.55 13.42 -4.99
N VAL A 63 -3.08 13.14 -3.79
CA VAL A 63 -3.91 14.08 -3.02
C VAL A 63 -3.08 15.29 -2.60
N GLY A 64 -3.66 16.50 -2.75
CA GLY A 64 -3.04 17.77 -2.40
C GLY A 64 -3.45 18.90 -3.35
N GLY A 65 -3.33 20.15 -2.89
CA GLY A 65 -3.81 21.31 -3.64
C GLY A 65 -5.31 21.18 -3.91
N GLU A 66 -5.68 21.21 -5.19
CA GLU A 66 -7.06 21.05 -5.67
C GLU A 66 -7.51 19.58 -5.79
N MET A 67 -6.60 18.61 -5.64
CA MET A 67 -6.91 17.19 -5.76
C MET A 67 -7.44 16.64 -4.43
N SER A 68 -8.76 16.46 -4.33
CA SER A 68 -9.41 15.80 -3.19
C SER A 68 -9.14 14.29 -3.16
N LEU A 69 -9.39 13.67 -2.00
CA LEU A 69 -9.30 12.21 -1.84
C LEU A 69 -10.31 11.49 -2.75
N GLU A 70 -11.55 11.97 -2.77
CA GLU A 70 -12.64 11.42 -3.58
C GLU A 70 -12.27 11.46 -5.07
N ARG A 71 -11.78 12.62 -5.55
CA ARG A 71 -11.39 12.77 -6.95
C ARG A 71 -10.19 11.88 -7.30
N SER A 72 -9.20 11.80 -6.42
CA SER A 72 -8.05 10.90 -6.58
C SER A 72 -8.47 9.43 -6.68
N LEU A 73 -9.41 8.98 -5.85
CA LEU A 73 -9.90 7.59 -5.87
C LEU A 73 -10.77 7.30 -7.10
N GLN A 74 -11.60 8.26 -7.52
CA GLN A 74 -12.38 8.15 -8.76
C GLN A 74 -11.45 7.97 -9.97
N LEU A 75 -10.49 8.89 -10.14
CA LEU A 75 -9.51 8.82 -11.22
C LEU A 75 -8.69 7.52 -11.15
N TYR A 76 -8.36 7.06 -9.94
CA TYR A 76 -7.64 5.80 -9.79
C TYR A 76 -8.44 4.59 -10.26
N ARG A 77 -9.74 4.53 -9.97
CA ARG A 77 -10.62 3.48 -10.51
C ARG A 77 -10.68 3.52 -12.03
N GLU A 78 -10.82 4.71 -12.62
CA GLU A 78 -10.79 4.90 -14.08
C GLU A 78 -9.44 4.48 -14.68
N TYR A 79 -8.33 4.75 -13.99
CA TYR A 79 -7.00 4.31 -14.38
C TYR A 79 -6.85 2.79 -14.38
N LEU A 80 -7.34 2.11 -13.34
CA LEU A 80 -7.32 0.64 -13.28
C LEU A 80 -8.08 0.03 -14.46
N THR A 81 -9.24 0.60 -14.81
CA THR A 81 -10.03 0.13 -15.95
C THR A 81 -9.33 0.41 -17.29
N SER A 82 -8.88 1.65 -17.51
CA SER A 82 -8.31 2.07 -18.80
C SER A 82 -6.96 1.43 -19.12
N THR A 83 -6.19 1.04 -18.10
CA THR A 83 -4.92 0.31 -18.27
C THR A 83 -5.08 -1.21 -18.35
N GLY A 84 -6.27 -1.73 -18.04
CA GLY A 84 -6.51 -3.17 -17.95
C GLY A 84 -6.05 -3.81 -16.62
N LEU A 85 -5.39 -3.05 -15.74
CA LEU A 85 -4.98 -3.53 -14.41
C LEU A 85 -6.17 -4.05 -13.58
N ILE A 86 -7.37 -3.54 -13.83
CA ILE A 86 -8.58 -4.04 -13.17
C ILE A 86 -8.78 -5.56 -13.35
N ASN A 87 -8.32 -6.13 -14.47
CA ASN A 87 -8.42 -7.55 -14.76
C ASN A 87 -7.42 -8.40 -13.97
N GLU A 88 -6.36 -7.77 -13.43
CA GLU A 88 -5.32 -8.44 -12.65
C GLU A 88 -5.60 -8.38 -11.14
N VAL A 89 -6.60 -7.59 -10.69
CA VAL A 89 -6.84 -7.31 -9.26
C VAL A 89 -7.04 -8.57 -8.42
N GLN A 90 -7.54 -9.66 -9.01
CA GLN A 90 -7.72 -10.94 -8.33
C GLN A 90 -6.40 -11.60 -7.89
N GLU A 91 -5.24 -11.21 -8.42
CA GLU A 91 -3.94 -11.68 -7.93
C GLU A 91 -3.68 -11.26 -6.46
N LEU A 92 -4.33 -10.18 -6.02
CA LEU A 92 -4.19 -9.62 -4.67
C LEU A 92 -5.07 -10.34 -3.65
N LYS A 93 -5.85 -11.33 -4.09
CA LYS A 93 -6.77 -12.06 -3.22
C LYS A 93 -6.03 -12.87 -2.17
N GLY A 94 -6.37 -12.66 -0.91
CA GLY A 94 -5.74 -13.33 0.23
C GLY A 94 -4.43 -12.70 0.70
N LEU A 95 -3.99 -11.58 0.11
CA LEU A 95 -2.76 -10.88 0.49
C LEU A 95 -3.04 -9.69 1.43
N ASN A 96 -1.98 -9.22 2.08
CA ASN A 96 -1.98 -8.00 2.89
C ASN A 96 -1.48 -6.81 2.05
N LEU A 97 -2.36 -5.85 1.77
CA LEU A 97 -2.06 -4.68 0.93
C LEU A 97 -1.56 -3.51 1.78
N GLY A 98 -0.28 -3.22 1.63
CA GLY A 98 0.44 -2.23 2.42
C GLY A 98 0.38 -0.81 1.85
N CYS A 99 -0.05 0.15 2.67
CA CYS A 99 -0.04 1.58 2.37
C CYS A 99 0.29 2.41 3.62
N PHE A 100 0.67 3.68 3.49
CA PHE A 100 0.98 4.56 4.64
C PHE A 100 -0.24 5.32 5.21
N CYS A 101 -1.42 5.20 4.57
CA CYS A 101 -2.68 5.76 5.09
C CYS A 101 -3.09 5.06 6.40
N LYS A 102 -3.75 5.78 7.32
CA LYS A 102 -4.13 5.21 8.62
C LYS A 102 -5.21 4.12 8.43
N ASP A 103 -5.33 3.22 9.40
CA ASP A 103 -6.37 2.18 9.38
C ASP A 103 -7.76 2.81 9.53
N GLY A 104 -8.74 2.24 8.84
CA GLY A 104 -10.10 2.77 8.75
C GLY A 104 -10.28 3.97 7.80
N GLU A 105 -9.21 4.57 7.27
CA GLU A 105 -9.31 5.64 6.28
C GLU A 105 -9.51 5.07 4.86
N LYS A 106 -10.41 5.70 4.09
CA LYS A 106 -10.51 5.46 2.65
C LYS A 106 -9.15 5.77 2.01
N CYS A 107 -8.63 4.82 1.24
CA CYS A 107 -7.38 4.97 0.51
C CYS A 107 -7.38 4.07 -0.72
N HIS A 108 -6.34 4.15 -1.54
CA HIS A 108 -6.24 3.33 -2.75
C HIS A 108 -6.09 1.83 -2.44
N ALA A 109 -5.42 1.46 -1.35
CA ALA A 109 -5.33 0.07 -0.92
C ALA A 109 -6.71 -0.47 -0.52
N GLN A 110 -7.51 0.32 0.20
CA GLN A 110 -8.89 -0.06 0.52
C GLN A 110 -9.74 -0.21 -0.75
N LEU A 111 -9.60 0.70 -1.72
CA LEU A 111 -10.30 0.58 -3.00
C LEU A 111 -9.96 -0.73 -3.73
N LEU A 112 -8.71 -1.20 -3.65
CA LEU A 112 -8.32 -2.50 -4.21
C LEU A 112 -8.97 -3.65 -3.46
N VAL A 113 -9.03 -3.61 -2.12
CA VAL A 113 -9.77 -4.60 -1.31
C VAL A 113 -11.24 -4.65 -1.75
N ASP A 114 -11.89 -3.49 -1.84
CA ASP A 114 -13.30 -3.39 -2.25
C ASP A 114 -13.54 -3.95 -3.67
N LEU A 115 -12.56 -3.83 -4.57
CA LEU A 115 -12.63 -4.40 -5.93
C LEU A 115 -12.44 -5.93 -5.96
N ILE A 116 -11.74 -6.50 -4.98
CA ILE A 116 -11.52 -7.97 -4.89
C ILE A 116 -12.75 -8.67 -4.33
N GLU A 117 -13.45 -8.01 -3.41
CA GLU A 117 -14.60 -8.55 -2.68
C GLU A 117 -15.95 -8.27 -3.35
N ALA A 118 -15.98 -7.39 -4.36
CA ALA A 118 -17.14 -7.13 -5.21
C ALA A 118 -17.43 -8.28 -6.17
#